data_AF-A0A5J4KLG8-F1
#
_entry.id   AF-A0A5J4KLG8-F1
#
_cell.length_a   1.000
_cell.length_b   1.000
_cell.length_c   1.000
_cell.angle_alpha   90.00
_cell.angle_beta   90.00
_cell.angle_gamma   90.00
#
_symmetry.space_group_name_H-M   'P 1'
#
loop_
_entity.id
_entity.type
_entity.pdbx_description
1 polymer ?
#
loop_
_entity_poly.entity_id
_entity_poly.type
_entity_poly.pdbx_seq_one_letter_code
_entity_poly.pdbx_strand_id
1 'polypeptide(L)' 'MITGEASVSTTDLPADQNHVYVEKYRELITRLFGSPERFAELYSIALRISPQSIRGH' A
#
# COMPACT_ATOMS: atom_id res chain seq x y z
N MET A 1 -8.14 16.42 0.07
CA MET A 1 -8.08 15.78 -1.28
C MET A 1 -6.68 15.98 -1.84
N ILE A 2 -6.07 14.92 -2.37
CA ILE A 2 -4.76 14.98 -3.03
C ILE A 2 -4.98 14.71 -4.52
N THR A 3 -4.40 15.54 -5.39
CA THR A 3 -4.34 15.30 -6.84
C THR A 3 -2.87 15.21 -7.24
N GLY A 4 -2.53 14.25 -8.08
CA GLY A 4 -1.16 14.04 -8.53
C GLY A 4 -1.05 12.88 -9.51
N GLU A 5 0.18 12.50 -9.81
CA GLU A 5 0.48 11.37 -10.70
C GLU A 5 0.65 10.09 -9.90
N ALA A 6 0.16 8.99 -10.45
CA ALA A 6 0.34 7.66 -9.88
C ALA A 6 1.23 6.82 -10.81
N SER A 7 2.20 6.12 -10.24
CA SER A 7 3.06 5.19 -10.94
C SER A 7 3.12 3.85 -10.21
N VAL A 8 3.31 2.79 -10.98
CA VAL A 8 3.67 1.46 -10.46
C VAL A 8 5.12 1.49 -10.02
N SER A 9 5.39 0.99 -8.81
CA SER A 9 6.76 0.82 -8.34
C SER A 9 7.38 -0.46 -8.85
N THR A 10 8.62 -0.37 -9.31
CA THR A 10 9.45 -1.53 -9.70
C THR A 10 10.53 -1.84 -8.67
N THR A 11 10.63 -1.05 -7.61
CA THR A 11 11.70 -1.15 -6.60
C THR A 11 11.17 -1.43 -5.20
N ASP A 12 9.88 -1.19 -4.97
CA ASP A 12 9.26 -1.48 -3.68
C ASP A 12 8.94 -2.96 -3.52
N LEU A 13 9.12 -3.42 -2.30
CA LEU A 13 8.76 -4.77 -1.91
C LEU A 13 7.22 -4.94 -1.93
N PRO A 14 6.74 -6.14 -2.27
CA PRO A 14 5.36 -6.54 -2.00
C PRO A 14 4.97 -6.30 -0.54
N ALA A 15 3.67 -6.14 -0.29
CA ALA A 15 3.18 -5.70 1.01
C ALA A 15 3.55 -6.63 2.18
N ASP A 16 3.57 -7.95 1.95
CA ASP A 16 3.97 -8.98 2.93
C ASP A 16 5.46 -8.91 3.29
N GLN A 17 6.29 -8.43 2.37
CA GLN A 17 7.74 -8.26 2.57
C GLN A 17 8.11 -6.90 3.17
N ASN A 18 7.18 -5.95 3.24
CA ASN A 18 7.38 -4.67 3.90
C ASN A 18 7.00 -4.75 5.39
N HIS A 19 7.96 -5.11 6.24
CA HIS A 19 7.72 -5.39 7.66
C HIS A 19 7.05 -4.23 8.41
N VAL A 20 7.46 -2.98 8.13
CA VAL A 20 6.90 -1.79 8.78
C VAL A 20 5.43 -1.58 8.37
N TYR A 21 5.11 -1.86 7.10
CA TYR A 21 3.74 -1.78 6.61
C TYR A 21 2.86 -2.86 7.23
N VAL A 22 3.33 -4.11 7.26
CA VAL A 22 2.61 -5.23 7.88
C VAL A 22 2.39 -4.98 9.36
N GLU A 23 3.40 -4.51 10.09
CA GLU A 23 3.28 -4.20 11.51
C GLU A 23 2.18 -3.17 11.77
N LYS A 24 2.16 -2.09 10.98
CA LYS A 24 1.16 -1.03 11.10
C LYS A 24 -0.27 -1.49 10.81
N TYR A 25 -0.46 -2.37 9.82
CA TYR A 25 -1.79 -2.73 9.32
C TYR A 25 -2.20 -4.17 9.60
N ARG A 26 -1.46 -4.90 10.45
CA ARG A 26 -1.64 -6.34 10.71
C ARG A 26 -3.09 -6.70 11.01
N GLU A 27 -3.72 -6.01 11.96
CA GLU A 27 -5.08 -6.31 12.38
C GLU A 27 -6.09 -6.16 11.23
N LEU A 28 -5.99 -5.07 10.46
CA LEU A 28 -6.85 -4.82 9.31
C LEU A 28 -6.64 -5.88 8.22
N ILE A 29 -5.38 -6.18 7.91
CA ILE A 29 -5.00 -7.17 6.90
C ILE A 29 -5.56 -8.54 7.27
N THR A 30 -5.35 -9.00 8.50
CA THR A 30 -5.86 -10.28 8.98
C THR A 30 -7.38 -10.32 8.98
N ARG A 31 -8.05 -9.25 9.45
CA ARG A 31 -9.52 -9.20 9.52
C ARG A 31 -10.18 -9.25 8.14
N LEU A 32 -9.61 -8.59 7.14
CA LEU A 32 -10.23 -8.46 5.82
C LEU A 32 -9.73 -9.47 4.79
N PHE A 33 -8.49 -9.94 4.91
CA PHE A 33 -7.82 -10.76 3.91
C PHE A 33 -7.22 -12.05 4.47
N GLY A 34 -7.30 -12.28 5.79
CA GLY A 34 -6.80 -13.48 6.46
C GLY A 34 -5.32 -13.43 6.78
N SER A 35 -4.46 -13.06 5.82
CA SER A 35 -3.01 -12.99 6.04
C SER A 35 -2.32 -11.91 5.17
N PRO A 36 -1.10 -11.47 5.53
CA PRO A 36 -0.29 -10.59 4.70
C PRO A 36 0.02 -11.16 3.31
N GLU A 37 0.29 -12.47 3.22
CA GLU A 37 0.59 -13.15 1.96
C GLU A 37 -0.64 -13.10 1.04
N ARG A 38 -1.83 -13.41 1.59
CA ARG A 38 -3.07 -13.34 0.81
C ARG A 38 -3.39 -11.91 0.38
N PHE A 39 -3.08 -10.91 1.21
CA PHE A 39 -3.20 -9.51 0.83
C PHE A 39 -2.23 -9.16 -0.31
N ALA A 40 -0.97 -9.58 -0.24
CA ALA A 40 0.02 -9.33 -1.28
C ALA A 40 -0.30 -10.04 -2.60
N GLU A 41 -0.93 -11.22 -2.58
CA GLU A 41 -1.44 -11.88 -3.79
C GLU A 41 -2.52 -11.05 -4.50
N LEU A 42 -3.42 -10.42 -3.73
CA LEU A 42 -4.52 -9.58 -4.26
C LEU A 42 -4.03 -8.19 -4.68
N TYR A 43 -3.03 -7.66 -3.98
CA TYR A 43 -2.46 -6.32 -4.18
C TYR A 43 -0.94 -6.42 -4.39
N SER A 44 -0.54 -7.05 -5.48
CA SER A 44 0.85 -7.47 -5.75
C SER A 44 1.80 -6.35 -6.16
N ILE A 45 1.29 -5.17 -6.48
CA ILE A 45 2.07 -4.06 -7.01
C ILE A 45 1.85 -2.81 -6.15
N ALA A 46 2.95 -2.27 -5.61
CA ALA A 46 2.92 -1.00 -4.90
C ALA A 46 2.70 0.17 -5.87
N LEU A 47 1.80 1.08 -5.51
CA LEU A 47 1.58 2.34 -6.21
C LEU A 47 2.28 3.48 -5.46
N ARG A 48 2.99 4.32 -6.21
CA ARG A 48 3.54 5.59 -5.70
C ARG A 48 2.72 6.74 -6.27
N ILE A 49 2.26 7.61 -5.38
CA ILE A 49 1.53 8.82 -5.74
C ILE A 49 2.47 10.00 -5.49
N SER A 50 2.72 10.79 -6.52
CA SER A 50 3.47 12.05 -6.48
C SER A 50 2.47 13.21 -6.44
N PRO A 51 2.20 13.80 -5.26
CA PRO A 51 1.21 14.87 -5.13
C PRO A 51 1.61 16.11 -5.92
N GLN A 52 0.66 16.71 -6.64
CA GLN A 52 0.80 18.00 -7.33
C GLN A 52 -0.02 19.11 -6.65
N SER A 53 -1.14 18.75 -6.02
CA SER A 53 -1.94 19.69 -5.23
C SER A 53 -2.67 19.02 -4.08
N ILE A 54 -2.95 19.81 -3.04
CA ILE A 54 -3.71 19.40 -1.86
C ILE A 54 -4.79 20.46 -1.57
N ARG A 55 -6.02 20.00 -1.30
CA ARG A 55 -7.15 20.87 -0.90
C ARG A 55 -7.77 20.37 0.41
N GLY A 56 -8.05 21.30 1.33
CA GLY A 56 -8.83 21.07 2.56
C GLY A 56 -7.97 20.86 3.81
N HIS A 57 -7.28 21.91 4.23
CA HIS A 57 -6.55 21.99 5.50
C HIS A 57 -7.52 22.26 6.65
#